data_AF-A0A919NTU9-F1
#
_entry.id   AF-A0A919NTU9-F1
#
_cell.length_a   1.000
_cell.length_b   1.000
_cell.length_c   1.000
_cell.angle_alpha   90.00
_cell.angle_beta   90.00
_cell.angle_gamma   90.00
#
_symmetry.space_group_name_H-M   'P 1'
#
loop_
_entity.id
_entity.type
_entity.pdbx_description
1 polymer ?
#
loop_
_entity_poly.entity_id
_entity_poly.type
_entity_poly.pdbx_seq_one_letter_code
_entity_poly.pdbx_strand_id
1 'polypeptide(L)'
;MGPRARTLLTAVNGTTVVGLVVALAGGAKIRRGRDGVLIGENYRRRVPPATCFTVGSVIMCRRSAEWLLAEERSALFGHECHHRGQYAVLGPLFWPAYWAACGWSYTATGSWGTRNFFEKRAGLHAGGYPTDLPLRPWVQKVRGRAASGPPTPPPGSPSAD
;
A
#
# COMPACT_ATOMS: atom_id res chain seq x y z
N MET A 1 4.06 12.68 13.78
CA MET A 1 2.95 13.49 13.23
C MET A 1 1.61 12.98 13.75
N GLY A 2 0.91 13.81 14.52
CA GLY A 2 -0.38 13.46 15.12
C GLY A 2 -1.50 13.31 14.07
N PRO A 3 -2.62 12.65 14.43
CA PRO A 3 -3.65 12.30 13.44
C PRO A 3 -4.35 13.49 12.77
N ARG A 4 -4.60 14.57 13.53
CA ARG A 4 -5.20 15.80 12.98
C ARG A 4 -4.32 16.47 11.93
N ALA A 5 -3.00 16.47 12.14
CA ALA A 5 -2.04 17.00 11.17
C ALA A 5 -2.05 16.19 9.86
N ARG A 6 -2.18 14.86 9.95
CA ARG A 6 -2.32 14.01 8.74
C ARG A 6 -3.57 14.40 7.94
N THR A 7 -4.71 14.59 8.62
CA THR A 7 -5.95 15.00 7.96
C THR A 7 -5.87 16.39 7.33
N LEU A 8 -5.19 17.33 7.97
CA LEU A 8 -4.95 18.63 7.38
C LEU A 8 -4.10 18.52 6.12
N LEU A 9 -2.98 17.78 6.16
CA LEU A 9 -2.08 17.64 5.02
C LEU A 9 -2.75 16.94 3.83
N THR A 10 -3.53 15.90 4.06
CA THR A 10 -4.28 15.22 2.99
C THR A 10 -5.42 16.07 2.43
N ALA A 11 -5.98 16.99 3.22
CA ALA A 11 -6.90 18.00 2.72
C ALA A 11 -6.18 19.03 1.84
N VAL A 12 -5.05 19.57 2.32
CA VAL A 12 -4.23 20.56 1.59
C VAL A 12 -3.73 20.00 0.26
N ASN A 13 -3.25 18.75 0.22
CA ASN A 13 -2.77 18.13 -1.01
C ASN A 13 -3.90 17.56 -1.90
N GLY A 14 -5.17 17.78 -1.54
CA GLY A 14 -6.35 17.42 -2.33
C GLY A 14 -6.75 15.94 -2.32
N THR A 15 -5.93 15.05 -1.77
CA THR A 15 -6.22 13.60 -1.78
C THR A 15 -7.47 13.24 -0.98
N THR A 16 -7.79 13.97 0.10
CA THR A 16 -9.05 13.79 0.84
C THR A 16 -10.27 14.17 0.00
N VAL A 17 -10.17 15.22 -0.82
CA VAL A 17 -11.25 15.61 -1.74
C VAL A 17 -11.49 14.50 -2.76
N VAL A 18 -10.42 13.95 -3.34
CA VAL A 18 -10.53 12.78 -4.24
C VAL A 18 -11.18 11.60 -3.52
N GLY A 19 -10.79 11.32 -2.27
CA GLY A 19 -11.38 10.24 -1.47
C GLY A 19 -12.89 10.41 -1.26
N LEU A 20 -13.35 11.65 -1.01
CA LEU A 20 -14.77 11.97 -0.90
C LEU A 20 -15.51 11.77 -2.23
N VAL A 21 -14.93 12.23 -3.35
CA VAL A 21 -15.50 12.03 -4.69
C VAL A 21 -15.64 10.53 -5.00
N VAL A 22 -14.62 9.73 -4.71
CA VAL A 22 -14.66 8.28 -4.91
C VAL A 22 -15.71 7.62 -4.01
N ALA A 23 -15.84 8.04 -2.76
CA ALA A 23 -16.85 7.52 -1.86
C ALA A 23 -18.27 7.80 -2.38
N LEU A 24 -18.53 9.02 -2.87
CA LEU A 24 -19.79 9.40 -3.48
C LEU A 24 -20.07 8.59 -4.77
N ALA A 25 -19.10 8.50 -5.68
CA ALA A 25 -19.21 7.71 -6.91
C ALA A 25 -19.42 6.20 -6.65
N GLY A 26 -18.97 5.74 -5.48
CA GLY A 26 -19.16 4.38 -4.99
C GLY A 26 -20.46 4.13 -4.22
N GLY A 27 -21.29 5.15 -4.03
CA GLY A 27 -22.54 5.07 -3.28
C GLY A 27 -22.34 4.85 -1.78
N ALA A 28 -21.18 5.22 -1.24
CA ALA A 28 -20.88 5.10 0.18
C ALA A 28 -21.55 6.23 0.99
N LYS A 29 -21.84 5.93 2.26
CA LYS A 29 -22.27 6.94 3.23
C LYS A 29 -21.06 7.39 4.05
N ILE A 30 -20.88 8.68 4.25
CA ILE A 30 -19.75 9.20 5.03
C ILE A 30 -20.10 9.19 6.52
N ARG A 31 -19.24 8.56 7.32
CA ARG A 31 -19.25 8.55 8.78
C ARG A 31 -17.91 9.05 9.32
N ARG A 32 -17.91 9.57 10.54
CA ARG A 32 -16.68 9.95 11.22
C ARG A 32 -16.05 8.72 11.87
N GLY A 33 -14.77 8.50 11.61
CA GLY A 33 -13.96 7.49 12.30
C GLY A 33 -13.20 8.08 13.50
N ARG A 34 -12.37 7.25 14.12
CA ARG A 34 -11.40 7.68 15.15
C ARG A 34 -10.36 8.61 14.52
N ASP A 35 -9.72 9.47 15.31
CA ASP A 35 -8.51 10.19 14.89
C ASP A 35 -8.63 11.09 13.64
N GLY A 36 -9.84 11.59 13.37
CA GLY A 36 -10.09 12.54 12.29
C GLY A 36 -10.10 11.94 10.89
N VAL A 37 -10.25 10.62 10.76
CA VAL A 37 -10.51 9.96 9.46
C VAL A 37 -12.01 9.95 9.16
N LEU A 38 -12.35 9.94 7.88
CA LEU A 38 -13.69 9.71 7.40
C LEU A 38 -13.81 8.27 6.92
N ILE A 39 -14.96 7.64 7.15
CA ILE A 39 -15.25 6.29 6.70
C ILE A 39 -16.39 6.37 5.69
N GLY A 40 -16.13 6.00 4.45
CA GLY A 40 -17.14 5.75 3.43
C GLY A 40 -17.69 4.34 3.60
N GLU A 41 -18.72 4.18 4.41
CA GLU A 41 -19.32 2.88 4.70
C GLU A 41 -20.22 2.38 3.57
N ASN A 42 -20.41 1.06 3.53
CA ASN A 42 -21.25 0.36 2.55
C ASN A 42 -20.89 0.69 1.08
N TYR A 43 -19.59 0.86 0.81
CA TYR A 43 -19.07 1.10 -0.54
C TYR A 43 -19.45 -0.04 -1.49
N ARG A 44 -20.16 0.28 -2.59
CA ARG A 44 -20.85 -0.72 -3.42
C ARG A 44 -20.01 -1.25 -4.58
N ARG A 45 -19.00 -0.52 -5.05
CA ARG A 45 -18.21 -0.92 -6.23
C ARG A 45 -17.33 -2.10 -5.90
N ARG A 46 -17.17 -3.04 -6.84
CA ARG A 46 -16.39 -4.28 -6.68
C ARG A 46 -14.87 -4.10 -6.82
N VAL A 47 -14.45 -2.91 -7.26
CA VAL A 47 -13.04 -2.57 -7.45
C VAL A 47 -12.70 -1.41 -6.52
N PRO A 48 -11.58 -1.50 -5.76
CA PRO A 48 -10.69 -2.67 -5.61
C PRO A 48 -11.38 -3.84 -4.86
N PRO A 49 -10.87 -5.08 -5.00
CA PRO A 49 -11.44 -6.27 -4.34
C PRO A 49 -11.22 -6.31 -2.81
N ALA A 50 -10.53 -5.32 -2.24
CA ALA A 50 -10.28 -5.21 -0.81
C ALA A 50 -11.56 -4.85 -0.02
N THR A 51 -11.65 -5.32 1.23
CA THR A 51 -12.78 -5.04 2.14
C THR A 51 -12.83 -3.56 2.52
N CYS A 52 -11.68 -2.97 2.81
CA CYS A 52 -11.53 -1.54 2.95
C CYS A 52 -10.27 -1.08 2.17
N PHE A 53 -10.20 0.21 1.86
CA PHE A 53 -9.01 0.85 1.28
C PHE A 53 -9.04 2.35 1.59
N THR A 54 -7.89 3.01 1.55
CA THR A 54 -7.77 4.43 1.91
C THR A 54 -7.42 5.31 0.71
N VAL A 55 -8.04 6.50 0.65
CA VAL A 55 -7.67 7.61 -0.24
C VAL A 55 -7.65 8.91 0.55
N GLY A 56 -6.45 9.50 0.70
CA GLY A 56 -6.26 10.67 1.58
C GLY A 56 -6.62 10.34 3.03
N SER A 57 -7.58 11.07 3.61
CA SER A 57 -8.17 10.77 4.93
C SER A 57 -9.53 10.08 4.89
N VAL A 58 -9.91 9.51 3.74
CA VAL A 58 -11.16 8.75 3.59
C VAL A 58 -10.85 7.26 3.47
N ILE A 59 -11.37 6.47 4.39
CA ILE A 59 -11.32 5.00 4.35
C ILE A 59 -12.64 4.52 3.73
N MET A 60 -12.58 3.98 2.53
CA MET A 60 -13.73 3.31 1.92
C MET A 60 -13.82 1.93 2.53
N CYS A 61 -15.02 1.53 2.98
CA CYS A 61 -15.23 0.17 3.44
C CYS A 61 -16.56 -0.39 2.93
N ARG A 62 -16.54 -1.67 2.54
CA ARG A 62 -17.71 -2.39 2.03
C ARG A 62 -18.75 -2.69 3.12
N ARG A 63 -18.35 -2.62 4.38
CA ARG A 63 -19.18 -2.86 5.58
C ARG A 63 -19.54 -1.53 6.25
N SER A 64 -20.29 -1.59 7.35
CA SER A 64 -20.61 -0.41 8.16
C SER A 64 -19.36 0.19 8.80
N ALA A 65 -19.42 1.47 9.15
CA ALA A 65 -18.36 2.11 9.93
C ALA A 65 -18.20 1.44 11.31
N GLU A 66 -19.31 1.02 11.92
CA GLU A 66 -19.31 0.25 13.18
C GLU A 66 -18.50 -1.05 13.06
N TRP A 67 -18.69 -1.80 11.97
CA TRP A 67 -17.92 -3.03 11.73
C TRP A 67 -16.42 -2.76 11.66
N LEU A 68 -16.01 -1.68 10.99
CA LEU A 68 -14.59 -1.33 10.88
C LEU A 68 -14.01 -0.81 12.21
N LEU A 69 -14.83 -0.13 13.01
CA LEU A 69 -14.43 0.45 14.29
C LEU A 69 -14.51 -0.52 15.47
N ALA A 70 -14.99 -1.75 15.27
CA ALA A 70 -15.00 -2.78 16.29
C ALA A 70 -13.57 -3.18 16.70
N GLU A 71 -13.37 -3.54 17.97
CA GLU A 71 -12.04 -3.79 18.54
C GLU A 71 -11.28 -4.92 17.85
N GLU A 72 -11.98 -5.95 17.37
CA GLU A 72 -11.37 -7.08 16.65
C GLU A 72 -10.83 -6.66 15.28
N ARG A 73 -11.19 -5.47 14.80
CA ARG A 73 -10.75 -4.87 13.53
C ARG A 73 -9.80 -3.70 13.75
N SER A 74 -9.35 -3.47 14.98
CA SER A 74 -8.36 -2.44 15.33
C SER A 74 -7.10 -2.54 14.46
N ALA A 75 -6.61 -3.75 14.18
CA ALA A 75 -5.46 -3.97 13.29
C ALA A 75 -5.72 -3.50 11.86
N LEU A 76 -6.88 -3.84 11.29
CA LEU A 76 -7.29 -3.40 9.94
C LEU A 76 -7.48 -1.88 9.89
N PHE A 77 -8.14 -1.30 10.90
CA PHE A 77 -8.28 0.16 10.98
C PHE A 77 -6.90 0.87 11.09
N GLY A 78 -5.98 0.30 11.86
CA GLY A 78 -4.60 0.77 11.98
C GLY A 78 -3.84 0.71 10.65
N HIS A 79 -4.03 -0.35 9.88
CA HIS A 79 -3.49 -0.52 8.52
C HIS A 79 -3.95 0.61 7.59
N GLU A 80 -5.26 0.85 7.51
CA GLU A 80 -5.83 1.95 6.72
C GLU A 80 -5.32 3.34 7.18
N CYS A 81 -5.21 3.53 8.49
CA CYS A 81 -4.63 4.75 9.08
C CYS A 81 -3.16 4.96 8.70
N HIS A 82 -2.43 3.90 8.38
CA HIS A 82 -1.06 3.98 7.92
C HIS A 82 -1.00 4.49 6.47
N HIS A 83 -1.89 4.01 5.59
CA HIS A 83 -2.03 4.53 4.23
C HIS A 83 -2.39 6.02 4.21
N ARG A 84 -3.27 6.48 5.10
CA ARG A 84 -3.48 7.93 5.30
C ARG A 84 -2.16 8.67 5.60
N GLY A 85 -1.31 8.09 6.45
CA GLY A 85 0.00 8.66 6.76
C GLY A 85 0.89 8.77 5.52
N GLN A 86 0.85 7.77 4.64
CA GLN A 86 1.57 7.77 3.37
C GLN A 86 1.04 8.85 2.42
N TYR A 87 -0.28 9.02 2.30
CA TYR A 87 -0.87 10.15 1.57
C TYR A 87 -0.53 11.50 2.18
N ALA A 88 -0.43 11.62 3.50
CA ALA A 88 -0.08 12.88 4.13
C ALA A 88 1.35 13.32 3.78
N VAL A 89 2.26 12.37 3.55
CA VAL A 89 3.67 12.63 3.19
C VAL A 89 3.86 12.79 1.69
N LEU A 90 3.31 11.88 0.89
CA LEU A 90 3.56 11.81 -0.55
C LEU A 90 2.49 12.54 -1.38
N GLY A 91 1.33 12.85 -0.77
CA GLY A 91 0.18 13.41 -1.47
C GLY A 91 -0.21 12.56 -2.68
N PRO A 92 -0.55 13.19 -3.81
CA PRO A 92 -0.89 12.50 -5.05
C PRO A 92 0.21 11.56 -5.58
N LEU A 93 1.49 11.80 -5.27
CA LEU A 93 2.59 10.92 -5.72
C LEU A 93 2.52 9.53 -5.08
N PHE A 94 1.70 9.35 -4.04
CA PHE A 94 1.46 8.04 -3.46
C PHE A 94 0.83 7.07 -4.47
N TRP A 95 -0.10 7.51 -5.34
CA TRP A 95 -0.74 6.62 -6.32
C TRP A 95 0.27 5.95 -7.27
N PRO A 96 1.09 6.69 -8.05
CA PRO A 96 2.05 6.06 -8.95
C PRO A 96 3.09 5.23 -8.19
N ALA A 97 3.55 5.71 -7.03
CA ALA A 97 4.51 4.96 -6.22
C ALA A 97 3.93 3.63 -5.70
N TYR A 98 2.68 3.65 -5.23
CA TYR A 98 1.97 2.47 -4.75
C TYR A 98 1.72 1.48 -5.89
N TRP A 99 1.30 1.96 -7.07
CA TRP A 99 1.11 1.11 -8.25
C TRP A 99 2.42 0.47 -8.75
N ALA A 100 3.53 1.21 -8.72
CA ALA A 100 4.85 0.65 -9.04
C ALA A 100 5.26 -0.44 -8.03
N ALA A 101 5.03 -0.21 -6.74
CA ALA A 101 5.29 -1.20 -5.69
C ALA A 101 4.39 -2.45 -5.82
N CYS A 102 3.12 -2.26 -6.18
CA CYS A 102 2.17 -3.31 -6.54
C CYS A 102 2.66 -4.13 -7.73
N GLY A 103 3.07 -3.47 -8.82
CA GLY A 103 3.60 -4.13 -10.02
C GLY A 103 4.87 -4.93 -9.72
N TRP A 104 5.81 -4.36 -8.96
CA TRP A 104 6.98 -5.08 -8.48
C TRP A 104 6.60 -6.30 -7.64
N SER A 105 5.67 -6.14 -6.69
CA SER A 105 5.24 -7.24 -5.84
C SER A 105 4.59 -8.36 -6.64
N TYR A 106 3.67 -8.01 -7.53
CA TYR A 106 2.96 -8.98 -8.35
C TYR A 106 3.89 -9.71 -9.31
N THR A 107 4.78 -9.01 -9.99
CA THR A 107 5.78 -9.64 -10.87
C THR A 107 6.75 -10.52 -10.09
N ALA A 108 7.11 -10.13 -8.85
CA ALA A 108 8.06 -10.87 -8.04
C ALA A 108 7.50 -12.12 -7.35
N THR A 109 6.24 -12.10 -6.89
CA THR A 109 5.65 -13.17 -6.07
C THR A 109 4.24 -13.61 -6.49
N GLY A 110 3.58 -12.92 -7.41
CA GLY A 110 2.16 -13.15 -7.75
C GLY A 110 1.17 -12.52 -6.77
N SER A 111 1.63 -11.84 -5.73
CA SER A 111 0.82 -11.11 -4.75
C SER A 111 1.05 -9.61 -4.88
N TRP A 112 -0.02 -8.81 -4.79
CA TRP A 112 0.07 -7.35 -4.85
C TRP A 112 0.74 -6.72 -3.62
N GLY A 113 0.73 -7.41 -2.47
CA GLY A 113 1.22 -6.85 -1.21
C GLY A 113 2.55 -7.41 -0.70
N THR A 114 2.86 -8.69 -0.98
CA THR A 114 3.93 -9.41 -0.25
C THR A 114 5.35 -8.81 -0.40
N ARG A 115 5.64 -8.08 -1.49
CA ARG A 115 6.87 -7.30 -1.67
C ARG A 115 6.59 -5.80 -1.84
N ASN A 116 5.37 -5.34 -1.64
CA ASN A 116 5.02 -3.94 -1.68
C ASN A 116 5.50 -3.24 -0.40
N PHE A 117 6.39 -2.27 -0.54
CA PHE A 117 6.96 -1.52 0.57
C PHE A 117 5.90 -0.81 1.42
N PHE A 118 4.86 -0.26 0.78
CA PHE A 118 3.80 0.48 1.47
C PHE A 118 2.90 -0.44 2.29
N GLU A 119 2.56 -1.61 1.74
CA GLU A 119 1.79 -2.66 2.42
C GLU A 119 2.55 -3.22 3.63
N LYS A 120 3.85 -3.48 3.46
CA LYS A 120 4.72 -3.92 4.58
C LYS A 120 4.75 -2.90 5.71
N ARG A 121 4.91 -1.62 5.39
CA ARG A 121 4.89 -0.55 6.39
C ARG A 121 3.52 -0.39 7.06
N ALA A 122 2.45 -0.65 6.32
CA ALA A 122 1.08 -0.59 6.84
C ALA A 122 0.66 -1.82 7.67
N GLY A 123 1.52 -2.83 7.83
CA GLY A 123 1.16 -4.07 8.51
C GLY A 123 0.47 -5.04 7.55
N LEU A 124 1.29 -5.66 6.71
CA LEU A 124 0.89 -6.53 5.59
C LEU A 124 -0.20 -7.57 5.95
N HIS A 125 -0.07 -8.22 7.12
CA HIS A 125 -1.03 -9.23 7.58
C HIS A 125 -2.40 -8.63 7.90
N ALA A 126 -2.44 -7.41 8.47
CA ALA A 126 -3.69 -6.72 8.78
C ALA A 126 -4.47 -6.32 7.51
N GLY A 127 -3.76 -6.08 6.40
CA GLY A 127 -4.35 -5.87 5.07
C GLY A 127 -4.80 -7.16 4.37
N GLY A 128 -4.61 -8.33 5.00
CA GLY A 128 -5.03 -9.63 4.46
C GLY A 128 -4.05 -10.26 3.46
N TYR A 129 -2.80 -9.76 3.38
CA TYR A 129 -1.79 -10.34 2.50
C TYR A 129 -0.91 -11.38 3.22
N PRO A 130 -0.46 -12.43 2.51
CA PRO A 130 0.52 -13.36 3.05
C PRO A 130 1.86 -12.65 3.28
N THR A 131 2.49 -12.93 4.42
CA THR A 131 3.72 -12.28 4.88
C THR A 131 4.96 -12.75 4.13
N ASP A 132 4.97 -14.01 3.73
CA ASP A 132 6.05 -14.60 2.96
C ASP A 132 5.50 -15.38 1.78
N LEU A 133 6.09 -15.11 0.61
CA LEU A 133 5.88 -15.85 -0.61
C LEU A 133 7.22 -15.96 -1.34
N PRO A 134 7.52 -17.13 -1.92
CA PRO A 134 8.76 -17.32 -2.65
C PRO A 134 8.81 -16.37 -3.86
N LEU A 135 10.02 -15.93 -4.18
CA LEU A 135 10.26 -15.20 -5.43
C LEU A 135 10.04 -16.13 -6.61
N ARG A 136 9.47 -15.60 -7.70
CA ARG A 136 9.37 -16.35 -8.97
C ARG A 136 10.78 -16.70 -9.48
N PRO A 137 10.97 -17.87 -10.13
CA PRO A 137 12.30 -18.36 -10.51
C PRO A 137 13.13 -17.38 -11.36
N TRP A 138 12.50 -16.63 -12.25
CA TRP A 138 13.18 -15.66 -13.09
C TRP A 138 13.81 -14.51 -12.28
N VAL A 139 13.14 -14.06 -11.20
CA VAL A 139 13.68 -13.04 -10.29
C VAL A 139 14.88 -13.57 -9.53
N GLN A 140 14.79 -14.82 -9.06
CA GLN A 140 15.91 -15.48 -8.38
C GLN A 140 17.12 -15.58 -9.30
N LYS A 141 16.93 -15.94 -10.58
CA LYS A 141 17.98 -16.01 -11.59
C LYS A 141 18.62 -14.65 -11.88
N VAL A 142 17.84 -13.58 -11.98
CA VAL A 142 18.36 -12.22 -12.17
C VAL A 142 19.16 -11.76 -10.95
N ARG A 143 18.67 -12.00 -9.74
CA ARG A 143 19.40 -11.66 -8.50
C ARG A 143 20.67 -12.48 -8.32
N GLY A 144 20.64 -13.77 -8.65
CA GLY A 144 21.81 -14.64 -8.65
C GLY A 144 22.89 -14.17 -9.62
N ARG A 145 22.48 -13.74 -10.83
CA ARG A 145 23.39 -13.14 -11.83
C ARG A 145 24.02 -11.83 -11.37
N ALA A 146 23.24 -10.98 -10.69
CA ALA A 146 23.75 -9.72 -10.14
C ALA A 146 24.72 -9.95 -8.96
N ALA A 147 24.53 -11.02 -8.19
CA ALA A 147 25.42 -11.42 -7.11
C ALA A 147 26.72 -12.07 -7.63
N SER A 148 26.65 -12.80 -8.74
CA SER A 148 27.81 -13.36 -9.43
C SER A 148 28.44 -12.32 -10.36
N GLY A 149 29.06 -11.26 -9.79
CA GLY A 149 29.70 -10.15 -10.54
C GLY A 149 30.63 -10.60 -11.69
N PRO A 150 31.12 -9.67 -12.53
CA PRO A 150 31.91 -10.00 -13.71
C PRO A 150 33.06 -10.94 -13.31
N PRO A 151 33.34 -11.99 -14.12
CA PRO A 151 34.39 -12.94 -13.80
C PRO A 151 35.69 -12.19 -13.58
N THR A 152 36.34 -12.43 -12.44
CA THR A 152 37.71 -11.97 -12.18
C THR A 152 38.59 -12.46 -13.33
N PRO A 153 39.33 -11.58 -14.01
CA PRO A 153 40.25 -12.02 -15.05
C PRO A 153 41.23 -13.04 -14.46
N PRO A 154 41.59 -14.10 -15.22
CA PRO A 154 42.53 -15.10 -14.75
C PRO A 154 43.87 -14.41 -14.40
N PRO A 155 44.52 -14.79 -13.29
CA PRO A 155 45.82 -14.25 -12.96
C PRO A 155 46.86 -14.69 -14.00
N GLY A 156 47.49 -13.72 -14.66
CA GLY A 156 48.71 -13.91 -15.43
C GLY A 156 48.51 -14.46 -16.85
N SER A 157 48.46 -13.57 -17.83
CA SER A 157 49.12 -13.84 -19.10
C SER A 157 50.53 -13.23 -18.99
N PRO A 158 51.61 -14.02 -19.09
CA PRO A 158 52.95 -13.43 -19.16
C PRO A 158 53.03 -12.56 -20.41
N SER A 159 53.54 -11.34 -20.23
CA SER A 159 53.98 -10.51 -21.34
C SER A 159 55.00 -11.31 -22.15
N ALA A 160 54.71 -11.54 -23.43
CA ALA A 160 55.69 -12.01 -24.37
C ALA A 160 56.58 -10.82 -24.74
N ASP A 161 57.83 -10.88 -24.32
CA ASP A 161 58.93 -10.06 -24.87
C ASP A 161 59.24 -10.48 -26.31
#